data_AF-A0A971KES5-F1
#
_entry.id   AF-A0A971KES5-F1
#
_cell.length_a   1.000
_cell.length_b   1.000
_cell.length_c   1.000
_cell.angle_alpha   90.00
_cell.angle_beta   90.00
_cell.angle_gamma   90.00
#
_symmetry.space_group_name_H-M   'P 1'
#
loop_
_entity.id
_entity.type
_entity.pdbx_description
1 polymer ?
#
loop_
_entity_poly.entity_id
_entity_poly.type
_entity_poly.pdbx_seq_one_letter_code
_entity_poly.pdbx_strand_id
1 'polypeptide(L)' 'CAGGEWYKHIGPYGWRRDFLLNFSSWEQTPLEKIESLEMLRVLEKGYSIKCVVTENDTIEIDTPKDLKKIEKYFSTQNTN' A
#
# COMPACT_ATOMS: atom_id res chain seq x y z
N CYS A 1 20.48 8.05 -19.98
CA CYS A 1 19.23 7.62 -19.33
C CYS A 1 19.18 8.30 -17.97
N ALA A 2 18.23 9.23 -17.76
CA ALA A 2 18.24 10.11 -16.58
C ALA A 2 18.05 9.28 -15.31
N GLY A 3 18.99 9.40 -14.36
CA GLY A 3 18.87 8.84 -13.02
C GLY A 3 17.80 9.60 -12.26
N GLY A 4 16.60 9.04 -12.19
CA GLY A 4 15.53 9.50 -11.31
C GLY A 4 15.48 8.69 -10.02
N GLU A 5 14.94 9.29 -8.97
CA GLU A 5 14.57 8.57 -7.75
C GLU A 5 13.24 7.85 -7.97
N TRP A 6 13.21 6.57 -7.63
CA TRP A 6 12.03 5.72 -7.76
C TRP A 6 11.48 5.41 -6.38
N TYR A 7 10.17 5.54 -6.22
CA TYR A 7 9.48 5.25 -4.97
C TYR A 7 8.59 4.03 -5.14
N LYS A 8 8.67 3.10 -4.17
CA LYS A 8 7.75 1.95 -4.06
C LYS A 8 6.50 2.41 -3.31
N HIS A 9 5.33 2.18 -3.90
CA HIS A 9 4.06 2.38 -3.19
C HIS A 9 3.86 1.27 -2.15
N ILE A 10 3.46 1.63 -0.94
CA ILE A 10 3.12 0.69 0.13
C ILE A 10 1.61 0.77 0.44
N GLY A 11 0.99 -0.39 0.64
CA GLY A 11 -0.46 -0.55 0.81
C GLY A 11 -1.13 -0.04 2.10
N PRO A 12 -0.45 0.49 3.14
CA PRO A 12 -1.14 1.11 4.26
C PRO A 12 -1.84 2.42 3.87
N TYR A 13 -3.14 2.52 4.18
CA TYR A 13 -3.93 3.73 3.93
C TYR A 13 -4.64 4.21 5.20
N GLY A 14 -4.75 5.53 5.35
CA GLY A 14 -5.53 6.18 6.41
C GLY A 14 -6.63 7.06 5.82
N TRP A 15 -7.89 6.64 5.99
CA TRP A 15 -9.06 7.38 5.50
C TRP A 15 -9.93 7.88 6.64
N ARG A 16 -10.64 8.99 6.40
CA ARG A 16 -11.75 9.39 7.28
C ARG A 16 -12.90 8.40 7.12
N ARG A 17 -13.60 8.09 8.22
CA ARG A 17 -14.71 7.13 8.23
C ARG A 17 -15.74 7.40 7.12
N ASP A 18 -16.27 8.62 7.07
CA ASP A 18 -17.33 8.97 6.13
C ASP A 18 -16.85 8.90 4.68
N PHE A 19 -15.58 9.26 4.44
CA PHE A 19 -14.96 9.10 3.13
C PHE A 19 -14.87 7.64 2.72
N LEU A 20 -14.44 6.76 3.62
CA LEU A 20 -14.31 5.32 3.34
C LEU A 20 -15.66 4.68 2.98
N LEU A 21 -16.73 5.07 3.69
CA LEU A 21 -18.09 4.60 3.41
C LEU A 21 -18.62 5.12 2.07
N ASN A 22 -18.31 6.36 1.72
CA ASN A 22 -18.69 6.91 0.41
C ASN A 22 -17.86 6.29 -0.72
N PHE A 23 -16.56 6.05 -0.49
CA PHE A 23 -15.66 5.44 -1.46
C PHE A 23 -16.11 4.03 -1.84
N SER A 24 -16.52 3.21 -0.85
CA SER A 24 -16.99 1.85 -1.08
C SER A 24 -18.29 1.77 -1.89
N SER A 25 -19.09 2.85 -1.91
CA SER A 25 -20.32 2.92 -2.69
C SER A 25 -20.11 3.37 -4.13
N TRP A 26 -18.89 3.72 -4.54
CA TRP A 26 -18.61 4.19 -5.89
C TRP A 26 -18.46 3.04 -6.87
N GLU A 27 -18.89 3.26 -8.11
CA GLU A 27 -18.58 2.37 -9.21
C GLU A 27 -17.09 2.46 -9.59
N GLN A 28 -16.55 1.36 -10.10
CA GLN A 28 -15.20 1.29 -10.62
C GLN A 28 -15.03 2.18 -11.84
N THR A 29 -14.00 3.01 -11.83
CA THR A 29 -13.67 3.92 -12.92
C THR A 29 -12.82 3.22 -14.00
N PRO A 30 -12.71 3.80 -15.20
CA PRO A 30 -11.93 3.18 -16.28
C PRO A 30 -10.47 2.91 -15.92
N LEU A 31 -9.77 3.83 -15.25
CA LEU A 31 -8.35 3.61 -14.91
C LEU A 31 -8.17 2.53 -13.85
N GLU A 32 -9.08 2.47 -12.86
CA GLU A 32 -9.08 1.38 -11.90
C GLU A 32 -9.20 0.03 -12.61
N LYS A 33 -10.10 -0.12 -13.58
CA LYS A 33 -10.29 -1.39 -14.30
C LYS A 33 -9.06 -1.81 -15.12
N ILE A 34 -8.37 -0.84 -15.71
CA ILE A 34 -7.19 -1.09 -16.55
C ILE A 34 -6.01 -1.53 -15.69
N GLU A 35 -5.74 -0.82 -14.59
CA GLU A 35 -4.57 -1.05 -13.74
C GLU A 35 -4.85 -1.99 -12.55
N SER A 36 -6.12 -2.33 -12.31
CA SER A 36 -6.58 -3.01 -11.08
C SER A 36 -6.16 -2.27 -9.80
N LEU A 37 -6.14 -0.93 -9.85
CA LEU A 37 -5.71 -0.05 -8.76
C LEU A 37 -6.84 0.85 -8.24
N GLU A 38 -7.40 0.48 -7.09
CA GLU A 38 -8.53 1.16 -6.43
C GLU A 38 -8.28 2.65 -6.16
N MET A 39 -7.03 3.04 -5.90
CA MET A 39 -6.68 4.44 -5.61
C MET A 39 -6.90 5.37 -6.80
N LEU A 40 -6.89 4.84 -8.02
CA LEU A 40 -7.15 5.64 -9.22
C LEU A 40 -8.59 6.16 -9.23
N ARG A 41 -9.55 5.43 -8.65
CA ARG A 41 -10.93 5.88 -8.48
C ARG A 41 -11.01 7.18 -7.67
N VAL A 42 -10.19 7.30 -6.63
CA VAL A 42 -10.13 8.50 -5.78
C VAL A 42 -9.61 9.69 -6.60
N LEU A 43 -8.56 9.48 -7.38
CA LEU A 43 -7.95 10.52 -8.23
C LEU A 43 -8.89 10.95 -9.37
N GLU A 44 -9.55 10.01 -10.04
CA GLU A 44 -10.49 10.28 -11.12
C GLU A 44 -11.73 11.06 -10.65
N LYS A 45 -12.13 10.89 -9.39
CA LYS A 45 -13.20 11.69 -8.78
C LYS A 45 -12.75 13.08 -8.28
N GLY A 46 -11.50 13.47 -8.54
CA GLY A 46 -10.97 14.79 -8.22
C GLY A 46 -10.50 14.97 -6.78
N TYR A 47 -10.36 13.88 -6.02
CA TYR A 47 -9.78 13.93 -4.68
C TYR A 47 -8.25 13.84 -4.75
N SER A 48 -7.59 14.36 -3.71
CA SER A 48 -6.14 14.25 -3.55
C SER A 48 -5.78 13.15 -2.54
N ILE A 49 -4.71 12.43 -2.83
CA ILE A 49 -4.12 11.44 -1.94
C ILE A 49 -2.78 12.00 -1.47
N LYS A 50 -2.57 12.03 -0.15
CA LYS A 50 -1.29 12.43 0.43
C LYS A 50 -0.41 11.20 0.63
N CYS A 51 0.73 11.15 -0.05
CA CYS A 51 1.76 10.14 0.16
C CYS A 51 2.86 10.69 1.09
N VAL A 52 3.43 9.82 1.93
CA VAL A 52 4.53 10.14 2.83
C VAL A 52 5.62 9.08 2.64
N VAL A 53 6.87 9.52 2.51
CA VAL A 53 8.02 8.61 2.38
C VAL A 53 8.32 8.01 3.74
N THR A 54 8.59 6.71 3.78
CA THR A 54 9.04 6.00 4.98
C THR A 54 10.35 5.27 4.69
N GLU A 55 11.19 5.15 5.71
CA GLU A 55 12.45 4.40 5.65
C GLU A 55 12.23 2.89 5.88
N ASN A 56 11.07 2.50 6.38
CA ASN A 56 10.72 1.13 6.70
C ASN A 56 10.06 0.45 5.51
N ASP A 57 10.61 -0.69 5.08
CA ASP A 57 9.93 -1.58 4.12
C ASP A 57 8.91 -2.48 4.84
N THR A 58 7.92 -2.96 4.09
CA THR A 58 6.89 -3.88 4.57
C THR A 58 7.35 -5.32 4.37
N ILE A 59 7.33 -6.12 5.43
CA ILE A 59 7.54 -7.56 5.32
C ILE A 59 6.19 -8.22 5.02
N GLU A 60 5.98 -8.60 3.76
CA GLU A 60 4.78 -9.30 3.31
C GLU A 60 4.93 -10.81 3.56
N ILE A 61 3.89 -11.45 4.10
CA ILE A 61 3.88 -12.89 4.43
C ILE A 61 2.82 -13.57 3.56
N ASP A 62 3.21 -13.93 2.34
CA ASP A 62 2.28 -14.58 1.41
C ASP A 62 2.50 -16.09 1.33
N THR A 63 3.67 -16.59 1.74
CA THR A 63 3.98 -18.02 1.69
C THR A 63 4.41 -18.60 3.04
N PRO A 64 4.24 -19.93 3.24
CA PRO A 64 4.77 -20.62 4.43
C PRO A 64 6.30 -20.49 4.57
N LYS A 65 7.02 -20.20 3.48
CA LYS A 65 8.47 -19.96 3.50
C LYS A 65 8.81 -18.60 4.11
N ASP A 66 7.94 -17.61 3.96
CA ASP A 66 8.13 -16.26 4.52
C ASP A 66 7.93 -16.25 6.04
N LEU A 67 7.00 -17.08 6.53
CA LEU A 67 6.83 -17.33 7.97
C LEU A 67 8.15 -17.76 8.64
N LYS A 68 8.85 -18.75 8.06
CA LYS A 68 10.14 -19.25 8.59
C LYS A 68 11.24 -18.18 8.61
N LYS A 69 11.22 -17.24 7.66
CA LYS A 69 12.19 -16.12 7.64
C LYS A 69 11.91 -15.14 8.78
N ILE A 70 10.63 -14.85 9.00
CA ILE A 70 10.19 -13.96 10.08
C ILE A 70 10.42 -14.57 11.46
N GLU A 71 10.15 -15.86 11.63
CA GLU A 71 10.46 -16.57 12.88
C GLU A 71 11.95 -16.44 13.24
N LYS A 72 12.85 -16.61 12.26
CA LYS A 72 14.29 -16.37 12.42
C LYS A 72 14.64 -14.93 12.74
N TYR A 73 13.93 -13.98 12.13
CA TYR A 73 14.14 -12.55 12.38
C TYR A 73 13.79 -12.20 13.83
N PHE A 74 12.59 -12.60 14.30
CA PHE A 74 12.16 -12.35 15.68
C PHE A 74 12.98 -13.11 16.72
N SER A 75 13.39 -14.36 16.44
CA SER A 75 14.23 -15.12 17.38
C SER A 75 15.60 -14.47 17.61
N THR A 76 16.14 -13.75 16.61
CA THR A 76 17.42 -13.06 16.72
C THR A 76 17.28 -11.74 17.51
N GLN A 77 16.15 -11.04 17.38
CA GLN A 77 15.88 -9.79 18.08
C GLN A 77 15.54 -9.95 19.57
N ASN A 78 15.09 -11.14 20.00
CA ASN A 78 14.71 -11.44 21.40
C ASN A 78 15.90 -11.81 22.32
N THR A 79 17.14 -11.55 21.88
CA THR A 79 18.38 -11.89 22.63
C THR A 79 19.14 -10.65 23.10
N ASN A 80 18.42 -9.58 23.44
CA ASN A 80 18.95 -8.41 24.15
C ASN A 80 18.11 -8.11 25.39
#